data_AF-A0A6N9PR96-F1
#
_entry.id   AF-A0A6N9PR96-F1
#
_cell.length_a   1.000
_cell.length_b   1.000
_cell.length_c   1.000
_cell.angle_alpha   90.00
_cell.angle_beta   90.00
_cell.angle_gamma   90.00
#
_symmetry.space_group_name_H-M   'P 1'
#
loop_
_entity.id
_entity.type
_entity.pdbx_description
1 polymer ?
#
loop_
_entity_poly.entity_id
_entity_poly.type
_entity_poly.pdbx_seq_one_letter_code
_entity_poly.pdbx_strand_id
1 'polypeptide(L)'
;MKDMKIRAVFEQEVYIDPVEAFRALKARLGFAPRDGFVCVKDGELVYGEDVSYHGSPMYEYETISNNPKWLELYQSVQCLDDYFCHSDEPQWQKEIEPDMDEDEDFGMRM
;
A
#
# COMPACT_ATOMS: atom_id res chain seq x y z
N MET A 1 23.01 -2.40 -54.82
CA MET A 1 22.12 -3.26 -54.00
C MET A 1 20.90 -2.43 -53.64
N LYS A 2 19.69 -2.99 -53.77
CA LYS A 2 18.44 -2.28 -53.54
C LYS A 2 18.05 -2.45 -52.07
N ASP A 3 17.74 -1.37 -51.37
CA ASP A 3 17.31 -1.43 -49.97
C ASP A 3 16.02 -2.24 -49.83
N MET A 4 16.00 -3.18 -48.89
CA MET A 4 14.88 -4.09 -48.65
C MET A 4 14.32 -3.86 -47.25
N LYS A 5 13.05 -3.45 -47.18
CA LYS A 5 12.34 -3.19 -45.92
C LYS A 5 11.77 -4.50 -45.40
N ILE A 6 12.28 -4.98 -44.27
CA ILE A 6 11.82 -6.21 -43.62
C ILE A 6 10.87 -5.82 -42.48
N ARG A 7 9.71 -6.48 -42.41
CA ARG A 7 8.83 -6.45 -41.23
C ARG A 7 9.11 -7.70 -40.41
N ALA A 8 9.50 -7.51 -39.16
CA ALA A 8 9.71 -8.58 -38.19
C ALA A 8 8.86 -8.32 -36.95
N VAL A 9 8.38 -9.39 -36.35
CA VAL A 9 7.76 -9.42 -35.02
C VAL A 9 8.57 -10.42 -34.20
N PHE A 10 8.89 -10.09 -32.97
CA PHE A 10 9.50 -11.01 -32.03
C PHE A 10 8.66 -11.05 -30.77
N GLU A 11 8.55 -12.24 -30.19
CA GLU A 11 7.93 -12.48 -28.90
C GLU A 11 9.04 -12.89 -27.93
N GLN A 12 9.01 -12.33 -26.72
CA GLN A 12 9.96 -12.66 -25.67
C GLN A 12 9.18 -13.03 -24.42
N GLU A 13 9.48 -14.20 -23.88
CA GLU A 13 9.04 -14.60 -22.56
C GLU A 13 9.95 -13.94 -21.52
N VAL A 14 9.34 -13.30 -20.53
CA VAL A 14 10.04 -12.61 -19.44
C VAL A 14 9.49 -13.13 -18.12
N TYR A 15 10.40 -13.49 -17.23
CA TYR A 15 10.07 -13.83 -15.86
C TYR A 15 10.07 -12.54 -15.05
N ILE A 16 8.97 -12.29 -14.35
CA ILE A 16 8.79 -11.13 -13.50
C ILE A 16 8.58 -11.66 -12.08
N ASP A 17 9.39 -11.19 -11.14
CA ASP A 17 9.12 -11.41 -9.72
C ASP A 17 7.87 -10.62 -9.33
N PRO A 18 6.79 -11.27 -8.86
CA PRO A 18 5.57 -10.60 -8.43
C PRO A 18 5.82 -9.53 -7.35
N VAL A 19 6.79 -9.74 -6.46
CA VAL A 19 7.14 -8.78 -5.39
C VAL A 19 7.74 -7.51 -6.00
N GLU A 20 8.67 -7.66 -6.96
CA GLU A 20 9.28 -6.52 -7.64
C GLU A 20 8.26 -5.77 -8.50
N ALA A 21 7.39 -6.49 -9.21
CA ALA A 21 6.32 -5.90 -10.00
C ALA A 21 5.36 -5.08 -9.14
N PHE A 22 4.95 -5.64 -8.01
CA PHE A 22 4.06 -4.98 -7.08
C PHE A 22 4.71 -3.75 -6.45
N ARG A 23 5.97 -3.85 -6.01
CA ARG A 23 6.73 -2.70 -5.48
C ARG A 23 6.83 -1.57 -6.52
N ALA A 24 7.09 -1.90 -7.78
CA ALA A 24 7.15 -0.91 -8.86
C ALA A 24 5.79 -0.24 -9.09
N LEU A 25 4.70 -1.00 -9.04
CA LEU A 25 3.34 -0.49 -9.16
C LEU A 25 2.98 0.44 -8.00
N LYS A 26 3.27 0.04 -6.75
CA LYS A 26 3.05 0.84 -5.54
C LYS A 26 3.78 2.19 -5.62
N ALA A 27 5.03 2.19 -6.06
CA ALA A 27 5.81 3.41 -6.26
C ALA A 27 5.19 4.31 -7.35
N ARG A 28 4.71 3.75 -8.45
CA ARG A 28 4.05 4.50 -9.53
C ARG A 28 2.70 5.08 -9.15
N LEU A 29 1.99 4.44 -8.23
CA LEU A 29 0.75 4.97 -7.65
C LEU A 29 1.00 6.07 -6.60
N GLY A 30 2.26 6.28 -6.18
CA GLY A 30 2.61 7.28 -5.18
C GLY A 30 2.46 6.81 -3.72
N PHE A 31 2.22 5.52 -3.48
CA PHE A 31 2.04 4.97 -2.13
C PHE A 31 3.36 4.50 -1.47
N ALA A 32 4.49 4.67 -2.15
CA ALA A 32 5.83 4.46 -1.61
C ALA A 32 6.71 5.70 -1.85
N PRO A 33 6.40 6.82 -1.16
CA PRO A 33 7.18 8.04 -1.27
C PRO A 33 8.59 7.85 -0.70
N ARG A 34 9.55 8.64 -1.18
CA ARG A 34 10.97 8.51 -0.80
C ARG A 34 11.26 9.01 0.60
N ASP A 35 10.66 10.15 0.96
CA ASP A 35 11.03 10.94 2.14
C ASP A 35 9.88 11.02 3.16
N GLY A 36 8.96 10.05 3.16
CA GLY A 36 7.85 10.01 4.10
C GLY A 36 7.02 8.74 3.96
N PHE A 37 5.75 8.81 4.34
CA PHE A 37 4.80 7.71 4.20
C PHE A 37 3.42 8.21 3.77
N VAL A 38 2.61 7.30 3.24
CA VAL A 38 1.20 7.57 2.97
C VAL A 38 0.38 6.74 3.94
N CYS A 39 -0.65 7.32 4.56
CA CYS A 39 -1.60 6.60 5.41
C CYS A 39 -3.02 7.15 5.26
N VAL A 40 -3.99 6.45 5.86
CA VAL A 40 -5.34 6.97 6.03
C VAL A 40 -5.45 7.60 7.42
N LYS A 41 -5.91 8.84 7.48
CA LYS A 41 -6.14 9.58 8.71
C LYS A 41 -7.44 10.37 8.59
N ASP A 42 -8.32 10.28 9.59
CA ASP A 42 -9.61 10.97 9.62
C ASP A 42 -10.48 10.76 8.36
N GLY A 43 -10.37 9.59 7.72
CA GLY A 43 -11.10 9.27 6.49
C GLY A 43 -10.52 9.91 5.22
N GLU A 44 -9.33 10.49 5.29
CA GLU A 44 -8.59 11.04 4.16
C GLU A 44 -7.27 10.30 3.94
N LEU A 45 -6.83 10.24 2.69
CA LEU A 45 -5.50 9.78 2.34
C LEU A 45 -4.52 10.95 2.54
N VAL A 46 -3.55 10.76 3.42
CA VAL A 46 -2.58 11.78 3.82
C VAL A 46 -1.15 11.32 3.55
N TYR A 47 -0.29 12.28 3.19
CA TYR A 47 1.16 12.14 3.21
C TYR A 47 1.66 12.56 4.58
N GLY A 48 2.48 11.73 5.23
CA GLY A 48 3.17 12.05 6.46
C GLY A 48 4.66 12.28 6.21
N GLU A 49 5.16 13.44 6.61
CA GLU A 49 6.59 13.77 6.62
C GLU A 49 7.12 13.76 8.06
N ASP A 50 8.28 13.14 8.29
CA ASP A 50 8.95 13.15 9.59
C ASP A 50 9.70 14.47 9.78
N VAL A 51 9.19 15.29 10.70
CA VAL A 51 9.76 16.59 11.06
C VAL A 51 10.41 16.57 12.45
N SER A 52 10.78 15.38 12.94
CA SER A 52 11.40 15.21 14.26
C SER A 52 12.84 15.73 14.31
N TYR A 53 12.98 17.02 14.59
CA TYR A 53 14.26 17.58 15.04
C TYR A 53 14.45 17.20 16.52
N HIS A 54 15.28 16.18 16.80
CA HIS A 54 15.76 15.79 18.15
C HIS A 54 15.01 14.70 18.93
N GLY A 55 14.42 13.71 18.25
CA GLY A 55 14.14 12.40 18.87
C GLY A 55 12.77 12.25 19.55
N SER A 56 11.83 13.15 19.28
CA SER A 56 10.40 12.90 19.51
C SER A 56 9.71 12.79 18.16
N PRO A 57 9.01 11.67 17.85
CA PRO A 57 8.36 11.51 16.56
C PRO A 57 7.29 12.58 16.39
N MET A 58 7.52 13.49 15.44
CA MET A 58 6.61 14.57 15.06
C MET A 58 6.41 14.44 13.56
N TYR A 59 5.15 14.34 13.15
CA TYR A 59 4.79 14.18 11.75
C TYR A 59 3.90 15.35 11.31
N GLU A 60 4.25 15.94 10.18
CA GLU A 60 3.37 16.84 9.46
C GLU A 60 2.58 16.04 8.43
N TYR A 61 1.30 16.35 8.30
CA TYR A 61 0.37 15.63 7.44
C TYR A 61 -0.18 16.57 6.37
N GLU A 62 -0.11 16.14 5.11
CA GLU A 62 -0.72 16.82 3.97
C GLU A 62 -1.79 15.92 3.34
N THR A 63 -3.01 16.42 3.17
CA THR A 63 -4.07 15.67 2.50
C THR A 63 -3.75 15.49 1.03
N ILE A 64 -3.59 14.24 0.59
CA ILE A 64 -3.40 13.85 -0.81
C ILE A 64 -4.76 13.73 -1.50
N SER A 65 -5.72 13.06 -0.86
CA SER A 65 -7.04 12.80 -1.44
C SER A 65 -8.09 12.46 -0.40
N ASN A 66 -9.30 12.97 -0.60
CA ASN A 66 -10.50 12.56 0.14
C ASN A 66 -11.45 11.68 -0.70
N ASN A 67 -11.00 11.22 -1.87
CA ASN A 67 -11.82 10.42 -2.75
C ASN A 67 -11.86 8.96 -2.24
N PRO A 68 -13.04 8.41 -1.95
CA PRO A 68 -13.17 7.07 -1.37
C PRO A 68 -12.53 5.97 -2.23
N LYS A 69 -12.48 6.13 -3.56
CA LYS A 69 -11.81 5.17 -4.46
C LYS A 69 -10.30 5.12 -4.26
N TRP A 70 -9.68 6.24 -3.90
CA TRP A 70 -8.25 6.29 -3.61
C TRP A 70 -7.94 5.65 -2.26
N LEU A 71 -8.83 5.80 -1.28
CA LEU A 71 -8.73 5.11 0.00
C LEU A 71 -8.85 3.59 -0.17
N GLU A 72 -9.87 3.14 -0.92
CA GLU A 72 -10.08 1.72 -1.21
C GLU A 72 -8.87 1.11 -1.97
N LEU A 73 -8.32 1.84 -2.93
CA LEU A 73 -7.13 1.42 -3.66
C LEU A 73 -5.92 1.31 -2.73
N TYR A 74 -5.71 2.28 -1.83
CA TYR A 74 -4.63 2.24 -0.86
C TYR A 74 -4.77 1.06 0.11
N GLN A 75 -5.98 0.80 0.63
CA GLN A 75 -6.26 -0.36 1.49
C GLN A 75 -6.00 -1.69 0.77
N SER A 76 -6.38 -1.78 -0.51
CA SER A 76 -6.11 -2.96 -1.33
C SER A 76 -4.60 -3.20 -1.53
N VAL A 77 -3.83 -2.12 -1.68
CA VAL A 77 -2.36 -2.19 -1.76
C VAL A 77 -1.76 -2.63 -0.43
N GLN A 78 -2.25 -2.13 0.71
CA GLN A 78 -1.78 -2.57 2.04
C GLN A 78 -2.02 -4.06 2.28
N CYS A 79 -3.21 -4.56 1.93
CA CYS A 79 -3.52 -6.00 2.03
C CYS A 79 -2.54 -6.87 1.21
N LEU A 80 -2.13 -6.39 0.02
CA LEU A 80 -1.13 -7.07 -0.80
C LEU A 80 0.28 -6.99 -0.20
N ASP A 81 0.67 -5.85 0.39
CA ASP A 81 1.94 -5.76 1.12
C ASP A 81 1.98 -6.77 2.28
N ASP A 82 0.91 -6.86 3.07
CA ASP A 82 0.79 -7.83 4.16
C ASP A 82 0.90 -9.28 3.65
N TYR A 83 0.27 -9.58 2.51
CA TYR A 83 0.42 -10.88 1.86
C TYR A 83 1.89 -11.18 1.52
N PHE A 84 2.62 -10.26 0.90
CA PHE A 84 4.02 -10.49 0.54
C PHE A 84 4.94 -10.58 1.76
N CYS A 85 4.67 -9.79 2.82
CA CYS A 85 5.40 -9.84 4.09
C CYS A 85 5.27 -11.19 4.82
N HIS A 86 4.18 -11.91 4.59
CA HIS A 86 3.89 -13.20 5.21
C HIS A 86 3.89 -14.36 4.20
N SER A 87 4.44 -14.17 3.01
CA SER A 87 4.28 -15.13 1.89
C SER A 87 4.90 -16.51 2.09
N ASP A 88 5.77 -16.68 3.10
CA ASP A 88 6.28 -17.99 3.53
C ASP A 88 5.25 -18.79 4.35
N GLU A 89 4.17 -18.14 4.81
CA GLU A 89 3.09 -18.73 5.60
C GLU A 89 1.76 -18.64 4.83
N PRO A 90 1.06 -19.76 4.60
CA PRO A 90 -0.24 -19.69 3.94
C PRO A 90 -1.25 -18.93 4.81
N GLN A 91 -1.77 -17.80 4.32
CA GLN A 91 -2.64 -16.92 5.12
C GLN A 91 -3.92 -17.59 5.64
N TRP A 92 -4.39 -18.69 5.05
CA TRP A 92 -5.51 -19.49 5.56
C TRP A 92 -5.18 -20.30 6.84
N GLN A 93 -3.95 -20.22 7.33
CA GLN A 93 -3.51 -20.78 8.61
C GLN A 93 -3.42 -19.73 9.72
N LYS A 94 -3.57 -18.42 9.41
CA LYS A 94 -3.69 -17.40 10.46
C LYS A 94 -5.06 -17.54 11.13
N GLU A 95 -5.06 -17.79 12.43
CA GLU A 95 -6.25 -17.57 13.25
C GLU A 95 -6.55 -16.07 13.20
N ILE A 96 -7.73 -15.71 12.70
CA ILE A 96 -8.20 -14.32 12.74
C ILE A 96 -8.42 -14.02 14.22
N GLU A 97 -7.54 -13.23 14.83
CA GLU A 97 -7.81 -12.67 16.14
C GLU A 97 -9.09 -11.83 16.00
N PRO A 98 -10.14 -12.09 16.81
CA PRO A 98 -11.34 -11.29 16.75
C PRO A 98 -10.95 -9.85 17.10
N ASP A 99 -11.31 -8.91 16.23
CA ASP A 99 -11.28 -7.50 16.57
C ASP A 99 -12.00 -7.34 17.90
N MET A 100 -11.28 -6.95 18.95
CA MET A 100 -11.93 -6.55 20.19
C MET A 100 -12.65 -5.24 19.87
N ASP A 101 -13.91 -5.34 19.48
CA ASP A 101 -14.83 -4.21 19.53
C ASP A 101 -14.75 -3.64 20.95
N GLU A 102 -14.22 -2.42 21.08
CA GLU A 102 -14.30 -1.62 22.31
C GLU A 102 -15.78 -1.24 22.56
N ASP A 103 -16.61 -2.22 22.92
CA ASP A 103 -17.96 -2.03 23.43
C ASP A 103 -18.04 -2.58 24.87
N GLU A 104 -17.34 -1.92 25.79
CA GLU A 104 -17.58 -1.96 27.25
C GLU A 104 -17.59 -0.49 27.73
N ASP A 105 -18.56 0.11 28.41
CA ASP A 105 -19.71 -0.36 29.19
C ASP A 105 -20.63 0.88 29.39
N PHE A 106 -21.81 0.94 28.75
CA PHE A 106 -22.89 1.84 29.22
C PHE A 106 -23.63 1.13 30.35
N GLY A 107 -23.03 1.16 31.54
CA GLY A 107 -23.64 0.71 32.78
C GLY A 107 -24.83 1.58 33.18
N MET A 108 -26.00 1.36 32.57
CA MET A 108 -27.27 1.68 33.21
C MET A 108 -27.48 0.72 34.39
N ARG A 109 -27.54 1.25 35.60
CA ARG A 109 -28.26 0.61 36.70
C ARG A 109 -29.41 1.51 37.15
N MET A 110 -30.59 0.91 37.15
CA MET A 110 -31.81 1.38 37.80
C MET A 110 -31.63 1.57 39.30
#